data_AF-A0A7J7TK73-F1
#
_entry.id   AF-A0A7J7TK73-F1
#
_cell.length_a   1.000
_cell.length_b   1.000
_cell.length_c   1.000
_cell.angle_alpha   90.00
_cell.angle_beta   90.00
_cell.angle_gamma   90.00
#
_symmetry.space_group_name_H-M   'P 1'
#
loop_
_entity.id
_entity.type
_entity.pdbx_description
1 polymer ?
#
loop_
_entity_poly.entity_id
_entity_poly.type
_entity_poly.pdbx_seq_one_letter_code
_entity_poly.pdbx_strand_id
1 'polypeptide(L)'
;MNVPSVLTTGGWWRFFPVPLGWSSFQALHNSCCRKKSTAPKKSTPSVAFCDKTTNEAGKALDKLFSSEQQASILHVLNTASNNELEAFKSLRGRKSINLVEHRKKFGPFQNLESLMDVPLFQYKTTVQICNSILCPETRVRKRKSQENRLLRKLIKPEIERERLKAVNSIVSIVFGTRRIAWAHLDRKLTVLDWQHKECCHLVRGTYTSSVYLEEVRQ
;
A
#
# COMPACT_ATOMS: atom_id res chain seq x y z
N MET A 1 32.82 0.59 -43.78
CA MET A 1 31.67 0.24 -44.65
C MET A 1 31.61 -1.27 -44.79
N ASN A 2 30.62 -1.92 -44.19
CA ASN A 2 29.78 -2.95 -44.81
C ASN A 2 28.87 -3.56 -43.73
N VAL A 3 27.58 -3.35 -43.96
CA VAL A 3 26.42 -3.88 -43.23
C VAL A 3 25.97 -5.15 -43.97
N PRO A 4 25.41 -6.14 -43.26
CA PRO A 4 24.10 -6.67 -43.68
C PRO A 4 23.21 -6.83 -42.44
N SER A 5 22.13 -6.03 -42.33
CA SER A 5 20.79 -6.24 -42.90
C SER A 5 19.89 -7.08 -42.00
N VAL A 6 18.81 -6.40 -41.58
CA VAL A 6 17.71 -6.80 -40.72
C VAL A 6 16.92 -7.97 -41.32
N LEU A 7 16.57 -8.95 -40.49
CA LEU A 7 15.38 -9.77 -40.67
C LEU A 7 14.57 -9.78 -39.37
N THR A 8 13.39 -9.17 -39.46
CA THR A 8 12.31 -9.20 -38.49
C THR A 8 11.58 -10.53 -38.56
N THR A 9 11.50 -11.26 -37.44
CA THR A 9 10.42 -12.23 -37.20
C THR A 9 10.12 -12.30 -35.71
N GLY A 10 8.86 -12.04 -35.35
CA GLY A 10 8.34 -12.15 -34.00
C GLY A 10 8.40 -13.59 -33.48
N GLY A 11 8.72 -13.73 -32.20
CA GLY A 11 8.85 -15.02 -31.54
C GLY A 11 8.79 -14.86 -30.02
N TRP A 12 7.85 -15.56 -29.43
CA TRP A 12 7.44 -15.59 -28.03
C TRP A 12 8.57 -16.13 -27.14
N TRP A 13 9.06 -15.35 -26.17
CA TRP A 13 10.11 -15.79 -25.24
C TRP A 13 9.59 -16.87 -24.29
N ARG A 14 10.03 -18.11 -24.49
CA ARG A 14 10.07 -19.15 -23.45
C ARG A 14 11.53 -19.42 -23.11
N PHE A 15 11.90 -19.16 -21.86
CA PHE A 15 13.23 -19.50 -21.33
C PHE A 15 13.31 -20.99 -21.05
N PHE A 16 14.22 -21.69 -21.73
CA PHE A 16 14.75 -22.97 -21.26
C PHE A 16 16.12 -22.72 -20.62
N PRO A 17 16.41 -23.25 -19.42
CA PRO A 17 17.71 -23.09 -18.79
C PRO A 17 18.73 -24.07 -19.39
N VAL A 18 19.86 -23.52 -19.84
CA VAL A 18 21.08 -24.26 -20.21
C VAL A 18 21.87 -24.57 -18.92
N PRO A 19 22.37 -25.81 -18.72
CA PRO A 19 23.17 -26.14 -17.55
C PRO A 19 24.64 -25.72 -17.76
N LEU A 20 25.16 -24.83 -16.91
CA LEU A 20 26.57 -24.47 -16.83
C LEU A 20 27.14 -24.91 -15.48
N GLY A 21 28.35 -25.44 -15.55
CA GLY A 21 29.00 -26.30 -14.56
C GLY A 21 29.11 -25.74 -13.14
N TRP A 22 28.96 -26.64 -12.18
CA TRP A 22 29.25 -26.42 -10.77
C TRP A 22 30.77 -26.26 -10.57
N SER A 23 31.20 -25.08 -10.16
CA SER A 23 32.42 -24.91 -9.36
C SER A 23 32.00 -24.51 -7.93
N SER A 24 32.51 -25.28 -6.98
CA SER A 24 32.27 -25.22 -5.55
C SER A 24 32.52 -23.84 -4.93
N PHE A 25 31.49 -23.27 -4.30
CA PHE A 25 31.66 -22.23 -3.28
C PHE A 25 31.32 -22.83 -1.91
N GLN A 26 32.30 -22.88 -1.01
CA GLN A 26 32.11 -23.22 0.40
C GLN A 26 31.27 -22.12 1.07
N ALA A 27 30.08 -22.48 1.54
CA ALA A 27 29.24 -21.64 2.36
C ALA A 27 29.67 -21.76 3.84
N LEU A 28 30.19 -20.68 4.41
CA LEU A 28 30.34 -20.55 5.87
C LEU A 28 28.94 -20.47 6.50
N HIS A 29 28.52 -21.57 7.12
CA HIS A 29 27.25 -21.71 7.80
C HIS A 29 27.32 -21.18 9.23
N ASN A 30 26.89 -19.94 9.45
CA ASN A 30 26.68 -19.40 10.80
C ASN A 30 25.36 -19.94 11.37
N SER A 31 25.44 -21.00 12.17
CA SER A 31 24.30 -21.56 12.90
C SER A 31 24.02 -20.79 14.19
N CYS A 32 22.97 -19.98 14.21
CA CYS A 32 22.42 -19.45 15.46
C CYS A 32 21.35 -20.42 16.00
N CYS A 33 21.70 -21.17 17.05
CA CYS A 33 20.79 -22.07 17.76
C CYS A 33 19.82 -21.27 18.65
N ARG A 34 18.53 -21.19 18.26
CA ARG A 34 17.45 -20.83 19.21
C ARG A 34 16.93 -22.12 19.87
N LYS A 35 17.22 -22.27 21.17
CA LYS A 35 16.65 -23.32 22.03
C LYS A 35 15.14 -23.14 22.14
N LYS A 36 14.38 -24.20 21.87
CA LYS A 36 12.94 -24.32 22.15
C LYS A 36 12.76 -24.71 23.63
N SER A 37 11.92 -24.01 24.38
CA SER A 37 11.49 -24.45 25.72
C SER A 37 10.11 -25.09 25.66
N THR A 38 10.02 -26.23 26.32
CA THR A 38 8.91 -27.16 26.47
C THR A 38 7.79 -26.61 27.36
N ALA A 39 6.52 -26.90 26.99
CA ALA A 39 5.33 -26.58 27.78
C ALA A 39 5.08 -27.58 28.93
N PRO A 40 4.27 -27.22 29.94
CA PRO A 40 3.45 -28.17 30.68
C PRO A 40 1.94 -27.87 30.58
N LYS A 41 1.13 -28.95 30.50
CA LYS A 41 -0.35 -28.97 30.53
C LYS A 41 -0.91 -28.86 31.96
N LYS A 42 -2.10 -28.23 32.09
CA LYS A 42 -3.26 -28.50 32.99
C LYS A 42 -4.10 -27.21 33.04
N SER A 43 -5.42 -27.14 33.19
CA SER A 43 -6.58 -28.04 33.18
C SER A 43 -7.78 -27.07 33.19
N THR A 44 -8.85 -27.37 32.47
CA THR A 44 -10.11 -26.60 32.46
C THR A 44 -10.80 -26.55 33.83
N PRO A 45 -11.56 -25.47 34.09
CA PRO A 45 -12.96 -25.66 34.45
C PRO A 45 -13.89 -24.77 33.60
N SER A 46 -15.04 -25.36 33.26
CA SER A 46 -16.20 -24.69 32.71
C SER A 46 -16.81 -23.74 33.74
N VAL A 47 -17.04 -22.49 33.36
CA VAL A 47 -18.06 -21.63 33.97
C VAL A 47 -18.70 -20.82 32.84
N ALA A 48 -20.02 -20.82 32.85
CA ALA A 48 -20.93 -20.25 31.86
C ALA A 48 -20.51 -18.86 31.38
N PHE A 49 -20.45 -18.67 30.05
CA PHE A 49 -20.43 -17.35 29.45
C PHE A 49 -21.81 -16.74 29.65
N CYS A 50 -21.93 -15.91 30.68
CA CYS A 50 -23.14 -15.22 31.04
C CYS A 50 -23.47 -14.21 29.94
N ASP A 51 -24.61 -14.43 29.31
CA ASP A 51 -25.34 -13.51 28.47
C ASP A 51 -25.68 -12.25 29.27
N LYS A 52 -25.11 -11.10 28.88
CA LYS A 52 -25.61 -9.72 29.09
C LYS A 52 -24.50 -8.70 28.83
N THR A 53 -24.59 -8.02 27.68
CA THR A 53 -24.37 -6.57 27.54
C THR A 53 -24.67 -6.15 26.10
N THR A 54 -25.89 -6.41 25.65
CA THR A 54 -26.40 -5.96 24.35
C THR A 54 -26.81 -4.48 24.35
N ASN A 55 -26.78 -3.78 25.50
CA ASN A 55 -27.40 -2.45 25.62
C ASN A 55 -26.41 -1.27 25.79
N GLU A 56 -25.11 -1.51 26.01
CA GLU A 56 -24.11 -0.41 26.14
C GLU A 56 -23.33 -0.13 24.85
N ALA A 57 -23.16 -1.13 24.00
CA ALA A 57 -22.56 -0.94 22.68
C ALA A 57 -23.44 -0.08 21.75
N GLY A 58 -24.74 -0.03 22.05
CA GLY A 58 -25.75 0.67 21.27
C GLY A 58 -25.57 2.19 21.23
N LYS A 59 -25.50 2.81 22.41
CA LYS A 59 -25.26 4.26 22.55
C LYS A 59 -23.84 4.70 22.16
N ALA A 60 -22.97 3.79 21.72
CA ALA A 60 -21.59 4.10 21.36
C ALA A 60 -21.43 4.58 19.92
N LEU A 61 -22.28 4.14 18.98
CA LEU A 61 -22.10 4.47 17.56
C LEU A 61 -22.53 5.89 17.22
N ASP A 62 -23.63 6.36 17.80
CA ASP A 62 -24.11 7.74 17.61
C ASP A 62 -23.13 8.78 18.18
N LYS A 63 -22.36 8.44 19.22
CA LYS A 63 -21.33 9.32 19.81
C LYS A 63 -20.12 9.55 18.89
N LEU A 64 -19.95 8.74 17.84
CA LEU A 64 -18.83 8.89 16.90
C LEU A 64 -19.04 10.03 15.90
N PHE A 65 -20.27 10.52 15.76
CA PHE A 65 -20.65 11.52 14.76
C PHE A 65 -21.30 12.71 15.46
N SER A 66 -21.10 13.92 14.92
CA SER A 66 -21.85 15.09 15.40
C SER A 66 -23.34 14.97 15.04
N SER A 67 -24.22 15.66 15.75
CA SER A 67 -25.67 15.63 15.46
C SER A 67 -25.99 16.04 14.01
N GLU A 68 -25.24 17.00 13.45
CA GLU A 68 -25.37 17.43 12.05
C GLU A 68 -24.97 16.32 11.07
N GLN A 69 -23.86 15.64 11.36
CA GLN A 69 -23.40 14.49 10.56
C GLN A 69 -24.40 13.35 10.63
N GLN A 70 -24.92 13.05 11.82
CA GLN A 70 -25.91 12.01 12.04
C GLN A 70 -27.19 12.29 11.23
N ALA A 71 -27.72 13.51 11.30
CA ALA A 71 -28.90 13.92 10.54
C ALA A 71 -28.66 13.80 9.02
N SER A 72 -27.48 14.21 8.54
CA SER A 72 -27.09 14.10 7.13
C SER A 72 -27.01 12.64 6.68
N ILE A 73 -26.42 11.75 7.49
CA ILE A 73 -26.33 10.32 7.20
C ILE A 73 -27.74 9.71 7.17
N LEU A 74 -28.56 9.96 8.19
CA LEU A 74 -29.92 9.42 8.30
C LEU A 74 -30.80 9.89 7.13
N HIS A 75 -30.67 11.15 6.72
CA HIS A 75 -31.36 11.66 5.55
C HIS A 75 -31.04 10.81 4.32
N VAL A 76 -29.77 10.57 4.00
CA VAL A 76 -29.36 9.74 2.86
C VAL A 76 -29.88 8.31 2.99
N LEU A 77 -29.76 7.68 4.16
CA LEU A 77 -30.21 6.30 4.37
C LEU A 77 -31.73 6.14 4.20
N ASN A 78 -32.50 7.15 4.57
CA ASN A 78 -33.96 7.13 4.50
C ASN A 78 -34.51 7.54 3.14
N THR A 79 -33.85 8.45 2.42
CA THR A 79 -34.35 8.99 1.14
C THR A 79 -33.76 8.30 -0.09
N ALA A 80 -32.49 7.89 -0.06
CA ALA A 80 -31.79 7.44 -1.26
C ALA A 80 -32.41 6.17 -1.87
N SER A 81 -32.43 6.11 -3.20
CA SER A 81 -32.85 4.93 -3.96
C SER A 81 -31.78 3.83 -3.93
N ASN A 82 -32.13 2.61 -4.36
CA ASN A 82 -31.18 1.50 -4.40
C ASN A 82 -29.93 1.84 -5.24
N ASN A 83 -30.14 2.45 -6.41
CA ASN A 83 -29.06 2.83 -7.33
C ASN A 83 -28.14 3.91 -6.75
N GLU A 84 -28.69 4.86 -6.00
CA GLU A 84 -27.91 5.89 -5.30
C GLU A 84 -27.09 5.29 -4.16
N LEU A 85 -27.64 4.32 -3.43
CA LEU A 85 -26.91 3.60 -2.38
C LEU A 85 -25.77 2.75 -2.97
N GLU A 86 -25.96 2.14 -4.14
CA GLU A 86 -24.89 1.39 -4.82
C GLU A 86 -23.72 2.24 -5.32
N ALA A 87 -23.89 3.57 -5.41
CA ALA A 87 -22.78 4.47 -5.69
C ALA A 87 -21.70 4.37 -4.60
N PHE A 88 -22.09 4.10 -3.36
CA PHE A 88 -21.17 3.87 -2.25
C PHE A 88 -20.63 2.43 -2.29
N LYS A 89 -19.30 2.28 -2.36
CA LYS A 89 -18.64 0.97 -2.41
C LYS A 89 -19.04 0.06 -1.25
N SER A 90 -19.28 0.63 -0.07
CA SER A 90 -19.65 -0.06 1.16
C SER A 90 -21.07 -0.66 1.14
N LEU A 91 -21.95 -0.15 0.27
CA LEU A 91 -23.37 -0.48 0.18
C LEU A 91 -23.76 -1.27 -1.09
N ARG A 92 -22.83 -1.53 -2.01
CA ARG A 92 -23.12 -2.26 -3.26
C ARG A 92 -23.74 -3.65 -3.04
N GLY A 93 -24.61 -4.04 -3.97
CA GLY A 93 -25.22 -5.36 -4.00
C GLY A 93 -26.24 -5.54 -2.88
N ARG A 94 -26.22 -6.71 -2.22
CA ARG A 94 -27.25 -7.12 -1.25
C ARG A 94 -27.46 -6.12 -0.10
N LYS A 95 -26.45 -5.33 0.28
CA LYS A 95 -26.56 -4.36 1.39
C LYS A 95 -27.53 -3.23 1.09
N SER A 96 -27.45 -2.64 -0.11
CA SER A 96 -28.38 -1.59 -0.56
C SER A 96 -29.82 -2.10 -0.60
N ILE A 97 -30.03 -3.30 -1.15
CA ILE A 97 -31.33 -3.96 -1.22
C ILE A 97 -31.89 -4.21 0.18
N ASN A 98 -31.11 -4.85 1.07
CA ASN A 98 -31.51 -5.15 2.45
C ASN A 98 -31.88 -3.88 3.22
N LEU A 99 -31.15 -2.79 3.00
CA LEU A 99 -31.42 -1.51 3.65
C LEU A 99 -32.76 -0.92 3.20
N VAL A 100 -33.01 -0.90 1.88
CA VAL A 100 -34.27 -0.39 1.31
C VAL A 100 -35.46 -1.28 1.73
N GLU A 101 -35.28 -2.59 1.76
CA GLU A 101 -36.31 -3.52 2.26
C GLU A 101 -36.58 -3.34 3.76
N HIS A 102 -35.52 -3.17 4.56
CA HIS A 102 -35.66 -2.98 5.99
C HIS A 102 -36.46 -1.71 6.31
N ARG A 103 -36.13 -0.58 5.68
CA ARG A 103 -36.88 0.68 5.92
C ARG A 103 -38.33 0.64 5.42
N LYS A 104 -38.63 -0.20 4.41
CA LYS A 104 -40.01 -0.44 3.96
C LYS A 104 -40.81 -1.29 4.96
N LYS A 105 -40.16 -2.24 5.64
CA LYS A 105 -40.81 -3.16 6.60
C LYS A 105 -40.93 -2.56 8.00
N PHE A 106 -39.89 -1.89 8.48
CA PHE A 106 -39.78 -1.42 9.87
C PHE A 106 -39.89 0.10 10.01
N GLY A 107 -40.00 0.83 8.88
CA GLY A 107 -40.04 2.29 8.86
C GLY A 107 -38.66 2.95 8.73
N PRO A 108 -38.61 4.29 8.69
CA PRO A 108 -37.36 5.04 8.54
C PRO A 108 -36.45 4.88 9.77
N PHE A 109 -35.13 4.88 9.54
CA PHE A 109 -34.12 4.81 10.60
C PHE A 109 -34.11 6.11 11.41
N GLN A 110 -34.19 5.98 12.74
CA GLN A 110 -34.17 7.11 13.68
C GLN A 110 -32.77 7.40 14.23
N ASN A 111 -31.95 6.36 14.35
CA ASN A 111 -30.57 6.44 14.83
C ASN A 111 -29.67 5.56 13.94
N LEU A 112 -28.35 5.71 14.07
CA LEU A 112 -27.41 4.92 13.28
C LEU A 112 -27.25 3.50 13.83
N GLU A 113 -27.66 3.29 15.07
CA GLU A 113 -27.65 1.98 15.73
C GLU A 113 -28.61 0.99 15.08
N SER A 114 -29.80 1.42 14.67
CA SER A 114 -30.80 0.61 13.96
C SER A 114 -30.28 0.02 12.64
N LEU A 115 -29.14 0.49 12.13
CA LEU A 115 -28.49 -0.16 10.99
C LEU A 115 -27.94 -1.54 11.35
N MET A 116 -27.62 -1.83 12.61
CA MET A 116 -27.15 -3.15 13.05
C MET A 116 -28.25 -4.22 12.98
N ASP A 117 -29.51 -3.82 12.94
CA ASP A 117 -30.66 -4.72 12.75
C ASP A 117 -30.82 -5.13 11.27
N VAL A 118 -30.15 -4.42 10.35
CA VAL A 118 -30.18 -4.73 8.93
C VAL A 118 -29.26 -5.94 8.64
N PRO A 119 -29.73 -6.96 7.91
CA PRO A 119 -28.88 -8.10 7.58
C PRO A 119 -27.63 -7.67 6.81
N LEU A 120 -26.47 -8.21 7.21
CA LEU A 120 -25.12 -7.91 6.70
C LEU A 120 -24.48 -6.61 7.23
N PHE A 121 -25.10 -5.97 8.23
CA PHE A 121 -24.57 -4.78 8.89
C PHE A 121 -24.09 -5.17 10.29
N GLN A 122 -22.77 -5.15 10.46
CA GLN A 122 -22.10 -5.23 11.74
C GLN A 122 -21.55 -3.86 12.12
N TYR A 123 -21.26 -3.63 13.41
CA TYR A 123 -20.70 -2.37 13.92
C TYR A 123 -19.60 -1.77 13.03
N LYS A 124 -18.56 -2.56 12.71
CA LYS A 124 -17.44 -2.12 11.86
C LYS A 124 -17.89 -1.69 10.47
N THR A 125 -18.85 -2.41 9.88
CA THR A 125 -19.38 -2.08 8.56
C THR A 125 -20.28 -0.85 8.61
N THR A 126 -21.08 -0.68 9.67
CA THR A 126 -21.93 0.49 9.88
C THR A 126 -21.09 1.76 9.97
N VAL A 127 -20.01 1.73 10.78
CA VAL A 127 -19.06 2.85 10.86
C VAL A 127 -18.43 3.17 9.49
N GLN A 128 -18.07 2.14 8.70
CA GLN A 128 -17.55 2.35 7.34
C GLN A 128 -18.59 2.96 6.39
N ILE A 129 -19.85 2.56 6.52
CA ILE A 129 -20.96 3.09 5.72
C ILE A 129 -21.20 4.56 6.05
N CYS A 130 -21.35 4.89 7.33
CA CYS A 130 -21.52 6.28 7.79
C CYS A 130 -20.38 7.17 7.30
N ASN A 131 -19.12 6.73 7.45
CA ASN A 131 -17.96 7.45 6.95
C ASN A 131 -17.97 7.61 5.42
N SER A 132 -18.42 6.58 4.67
CA SER A 132 -18.50 6.65 3.21
C SER A 132 -19.60 7.58 2.70
N ILE A 133 -20.66 7.77 3.48
CA ILE A 133 -21.75 8.71 3.18
C ILE A 133 -21.28 10.14 3.43
N LEU A 134 -20.63 10.41 4.57
CA LEU A 134 -20.08 11.74 4.90
C LEU A 134 -18.93 12.16 3.98
N CYS A 135 -18.07 11.20 3.63
CA CYS A 135 -16.91 11.41 2.78
C CYS A 135 -17.00 10.45 1.58
N PRO A 136 -17.84 10.76 0.57
CA PRO A 136 -17.89 9.96 -0.64
C PRO A 136 -16.48 9.90 -1.21
N GLU A 137 -16.02 8.68 -1.43
CA GLU A 137 -14.62 8.38 -1.72
C GLU A 137 -14.27 8.92 -3.11
N THR A 138 -13.93 10.21 -3.18
CA THR A 138 -13.62 10.88 -4.45
C THR A 138 -12.43 10.16 -5.07
N ARG A 139 -12.56 9.77 -6.35
CA ARG A 139 -11.51 9.04 -7.10
C ARG A 139 -10.13 9.72 -6.96
N VAL A 140 -10.12 11.03 -6.76
CA VAL A 140 -8.94 11.87 -6.54
C VAL A 140 -8.19 11.52 -5.25
N ARG A 141 -8.86 11.33 -4.10
CA ARG A 141 -8.19 11.07 -2.82
C ARG A 141 -7.51 9.69 -2.78
N LYS A 142 -8.12 8.68 -3.40
CA LYS A 142 -7.51 7.33 -3.55
C LYS A 142 -6.28 7.32 -4.42
N ARG A 143 -6.34 7.96 -5.60
CA ARG A 143 -5.19 8.02 -6.52
C ARG A 143 -3.99 8.65 -5.83
N LYS A 144 -4.19 9.77 -5.12
CA LYS A 144 -3.14 10.42 -4.33
C LYS A 144 -2.54 9.49 -3.26
N SER A 145 -3.37 8.77 -2.49
CA SER A 145 -2.88 7.83 -1.47
C SER A 145 -2.10 6.64 -2.08
N GLN A 146 -2.60 6.05 -3.16
CA GLN A 146 -1.95 4.93 -3.84
C GLN A 146 -0.63 5.35 -4.50
N GLU A 147 -0.60 6.49 -5.19
CA GLU A 147 0.61 7.07 -5.77
C GLU A 147 1.68 7.35 -4.70
N ASN A 148 1.28 7.98 -3.60
CA ASN A 148 2.21 8.25 -2.49
C ASN A 148 2.75 6.95 -1.88
N ARG A 149 1.93 5.89 -1.79
CA ARG A 149 2.39 4.57 -1.34
C ARG A 149 3.42 3.96 -2.29
N LEU A 150 3.29 4.15 -3.60
CA LEU A 150 4.26 3.66 -4.58
C LEU A 150 5.56 4.46 -4.51
N LEU A 151 5.48 5.78 -4.40
CA LEU A 151 6.66 6.65 -4.27
C LEU A 151 7.50 6.28 -3.04
N ARG A 152 6.85 6.02 -1.89
CA ARG A 152 7.54 5.56 -0.66
C ARG A 152 8.28 4.23 -0.81
N LYS A 153 7.87 3.38 -1.75
CA LYS A 153 8.56 2.11 -2.03
C LYS A 153 9.81 2.32 -2.90
N LEU A 154 9.78 3.31 -3.80
CA LEU A 154 10.81 3.53 -4.81
C LEU A 154 11.89 4.51 -4.37
N ILE A 155 11.51 5.58 -3.68
CA ILE A 155 12.42 6.67 -3.29
C ILE A 155 12.59 6.64 -1.77
N LYS A 156 13.85 6.65 -1.33
CA LYS A 156 14.23 6.76 0.08
C LYS A 156 15.33 7.81 0.24
N PRO A 157 15.26 8.68 1.28
CA PRO A 157 14.22 8.77 2.31
C PRO A 157 12.86 9.27 1.75
N GLU A 158 11.83 9.32 2.59
CA GLU A 158 10.55 9.92 2.18
C GLU A 158 10.75 11.43 1.92
N ILE A 159 10.45 11.85 0.70
CA ILE A 159 10.54 13.25 0.27
C ILE A 159 9.13 13.73 -0.05
N GLU A 160 8.82 14.94 0.41
CA GLU A 160 7.57 15.63 0.12
C GLU A 160 7.32 15.76 -1.40
N ARG A 161 6.07 15.56 -1.83
CA ARG A 161 5.73 15.48 -3.26
C ARG A 161 5.90 16.83 -3.95
N GLU A 162 5.62 17.90 -3.23
CA GLU A 162 5.75 19.29 -3.64
C GLU A 162 7.21 19.57 -4.00
N ARG A 163 8.15 19.10 -3.17
CA ARG A 163 9.59 19.20 -3.43
C ARG A 163 10.00 18.39 -4.66
N LEU A 164 9.54 17.14 -4.79
CA LEU A 164 9.83 16.30 -5.97
C LEU A 164 9.33 16.94 -7.27
N LYS A 165 8.17 17.60 -7.25
CA LYS A 165 7.60 18.28 -8.42
C LYS A 165 8.29 19.61 -8.75
N ALA A 166 8.92 20.24 -7.76
CA ALA A 166 9.59 21.53 -7.91
C ALA A 166 11.07 21.41 -8.32
N VAL A 167 11.60 20.19 -8.49
CA VAL A 167 12.99 19.97 -8.89
C VAL A 167 13.25 20.55 -10.28
N ASN A 168 14.32 21.34 -10.41
CA ASN A 168 14.74 21.94 -11.69
C ASN A 168 15.68 21.02 -12.49
N SER A 169 16.52 20.25 -11.80
CA SER A 169 17.44 19.28 -12.40
C SER A 169 17.84 18.20 -11.40
N ILE A 170 18.23 17.03 -11.88
CA ILE A 170 18.73 15.90 -11.06
C ILE A 170 20.07 15.39 -11.60
N VAL A 171 20.90 14.86 -10.72
CA VAL A 171 22.05 14.03 -11.12
C VAL A 171 21.70 12.59 -10.79
N SER A 172 21.62 11.75 -11.82
CA SER A 172 21.49 10.30 -11.66
C SER A 172 22.89 9.71 -11.59
N ILE A 173 23.21 8.99 -10.51
CA ILE A 173 24.51 8.37 -10.30
C ILE A 173 24.31 6.85 -10.24
N VAL A 174 25.10 6.12 -11.02
CA VAL A 174 25.17 4.66 -11.00
C VAL A 174 26.63 4.27 -10.81
N PHE A 175 26.91 3.48 -9.77
CA PHE A 175 28.25 2.99 -9.49
C PHE A 175 28.28 1.46 -9.51
N GLY A 176 29.31 0.92 -10.14
CA GLY A 176 29.69 -0.49 -10.09
C GLY A 176 31.02 -0.66 -9.35
N THR A 177 31.64 -1.82 -9.51
CA THR A 177 32.90 -2.15 -8.83
C THR A 177 34.14 -1.50 -9.44
N ARG A 178 34.07 -1.06 -10.70
CA ARG A 178 35.21 -0.49 -11.43
C ARG A 178 34.94 0.88 -12.04
N ARG A 179 33.68 1.29 -12.12
CA ARG A 179 33.28 2.50 -12.81
C ARG A 179 32.12 3.15 -12.09
N ILE A 180 32.10 4.46 -12.10
CA ILE A 180 30.97 5.29 -11.72
C ILE A 180 30.56 6.11 -12.94
N ALA A 181 29.26 6.20 -13.19
CA ALA A 181 28.69 7.00 -14.25
C ALA A 181 27.64 7.93 -13.66
N TRP A 182 27.54 9.13 -14.22
CA TRP A 182 26.50 10.07 -13.84
C TRP A 182 25.96 10.82 -15.05
N ALA A 183 24.68 11.20 -14.95
CA ALA A 183 24.03 12.06 -15.91
C ALA A 183 23.30 13.18 -15.18
N HIS A 184 23.54 14.43 -15.58
CA HIS A 184 22.82 15.61 -15.11
C HIS A 184 21.71 15.91 -16.10
N LEU A 185 20.45 15.82 -15.65
CA LEU A 185 19.27 16.09 -16.46
C LEU A 185 18.49 17.26 -15.89
N ASP A 186 17.98 18.13 -16.77
CA ASP A 186 17.03 19.16 -16.40
C ASP A 186 15.58 18.63 -16.35
N ARG A 187 14.64 19.48 -15.95
CA ARG A 187 13.20 19.17 -15.94
C ARG A 187 12.61 18.92 -17.32
N LYS A 188 13.25 19.38 -18.39
CA LYS A 188 12.85 19.16 -19.79
C LYS A 188 13.44 17.86 -20.35
N LEU A 189 14.14 17.08 -19.52
CA LEU A 189 14.85 15.85 -19.90
C LEU A 189 16.02 16.09 -20.86
N THR A 190 16.54 17.31 -20.88
CA THR A 190 17.78 17.66 -21.58
C THR A 190 18.96 17.14 -20.77
N VAL A 191 19.85 16.39 -21.42
CA VAL A 191 21.12 15.96 -20.82
C VAL A 191 22.08 17.14 -20.82
N LEU A 192 22.34 17.69 -19.65
CA LEU A 192 23.27 18.80 -19.46
C LEU A 192 24.71 18.32 -19.39
N ASP A 193 24.92 17.16 -18.77
CA ASP A 193 26.20 16.48 -18.68
C ASP A 193 26.00 14.96 -18.59
N TRP A 194 26.91 14.19 -19.18
CA TRP A 194 26.89 12.74 -19.08
C TRP A 194 28.30 12.18 -19.23
N GLN A 195 28.83 11.67 -18.12
CA GLN A 195 30.22 11.21 -18.04
C GLN A 195 30.31 9.91 -17.23
N HIS A 196 31.50 9.31 -17.28
CA HIS A 196 31.87 8.20 -16.42
C HIS A 196 33.35 8.29 -16.04
N LYS A 197 33.70 7.68 -14.92
CA LYS A 197 35.06 7.57 -14.40
C LYS A 197 35.36 6.12 -14.06
N GLU A 198 36.58 5.67 -14.36
CA GLU A 198 37.08 4.40 -13.86
C GLU A 198 37.62 4.57 -12.44
N CYS A 199 37.16 3.73 -11.52
CA CYS A 199 37.53 3.71 -10.10
C CYS A 199 38.07 2.32 -9.75
N CYS A 200 39.22 1.96 -10.33
CA CYS A 200 39.82 0.64 -10.17
C CYS A 200 40.44 0.40 -8.78
N HIS A 201 40.68 1.44 -8.00
CA HIS A 201 41.34 1.37 -6.69
C HIS A 201 40.41 0.94 -5.55
N LEU A 202 39.09 1.07 -5.71
CA LEU A 202 38.12 0.86 -4.63
C LEU A 202 37.88 -0.62 -4.27
N VAL A 203 38.05 -1.53 -5.23
CA VAL A 203 37.69 -2.97 -5.06
C VAL A 203 38.91 -3.88 -5.14
N ARG A 204 40.13 -3.32 -5.08
CA ARG A 204 41.37 -4.09 -5.15
C ARG A 204 41.81 -4.55 -3.74
N GLY A 205 41.07 -5.50 -3.19
CA GLY A 205 41.45 -6.31 -2.02
C GLY A 205 41.22 -5.66 -0.64
N THR A 206 41.60 -4.40 -0.45
CA THR A 206 41.52 -3.72 0.86
C THR A 206 40.52 -2.57 0.84
N TYR A 207 39.50 -2.62 1.70
CA TYR A 207 38.49 -1.57 1.84
C TYR A 207 38.99 -0.47 2.78
N THR A 208 39.82 0.43 2.27
CA THR A 208 40.40 1.53 3.06
C THR A 208 39.58 2.81 2.92
N SER A 209 38.95 3.28 4.00
CA SER A 209 38.05 4.44 3.98
C SER A 209 38.66 5.73 3.45
N SER A 210 39.96 5.98 3.67
CA SER A 210 40.66 7.18 3.16
C SER A 210 40.71 7.20 1.63
N VAL A 211 40.95 6.05 0.99
CA VAL A 211 40.98 5.89 -0.47
C VAL A 211 39.59 6.15 -1.06
N TYR A 212 38.53 5.64 -0.41
CA TYR A 212 37.15 5.93 -0.82
C TYR A 212 36.82 7.43 -0.75
N LEU A 213 37.27 8.10 0.31
CA LEU A 213 37.05 9.54 0.46
C LEU A 213 37.77 10.37 -0.60
N GLU A 214 39.01 10.01 -0.95
CA GLU A 214 39.78 10.69 -2.00
C GLU A 214 39.14 10.48 -3.38
N GLU A 215 38.74 9.26 -3.71
CA GLU A 215 38.12 8.92 -5.00
C GLU A 215 36.75 9.56 -5.21
N VAL A 216 35.93 9.68 -4.15
CA VAL A 216 34.59 10.30 -4.22
C VAL A 216 34.68 11.84 -4.27
N ARG A 217 35.77 12.44 -3.77
CA ARG A 217 35.97 13.90 -3.79
C ARG A 217 36.39 14.44 -5.16
N GLN A 218 37.02 13.60 -5.99
CA GLN A 218 37.55 13.96 -7.32
C GLN A 218 36.52 13.75 -8.43
#